data_AF-A0A434GI11-F1
#
_entry.id   AF-A0A434GI11-F1
#
_cell.length_a   1.000
_cell.length_b   1.000
_cell.length_c   1.000
_cell.angle_alpha   90.00
_cell.angle_beta   90.00
_cell.angle_gamma   90.00
#
_symmetry.space_group_name_H-M   'P 1'
#
loop_
_entity.id
_entity.type
_entity.pdbx_description
1 polymer ?
#
loop_
_entity_poly.entity_id
_entity_poly.type
_entity_poly.pdbx_seq_one_letter_code
_entity_poly.pdbx_strand_id
1 'polypeptide(L)'
;YFFRSQKSLDTGTDNYRYLARHGLPIEIVGRDRLVELEPGLAGVKDKIAGGVYSPTDQTGDSKQFVDRLAAYAAEKLGVKFLFGTTVEGLDIEGDHVRAVMTSAGPVAGDAVVISMGPESGLLGRRYGIDLPVYPVKGYTATIPLEDESKGPTMGGADEDRLIGYSRLGNRLRMSSTAEFTGFDRTFKPADFKTIISTGKDLFPGAFDEKKAVF
;
A
#
# COMPACT_ATOMS: atom_id res chain seq x y z
N TYR A 1 14.31 -1.25 -2.91
CA TYR A 1 14.28 0.21 -3.18
C TYR A 1 15.43 0.56 -4.11
N PHE A 2 15.25 1.44 -5.10
CA PHE A 2 16.34 1.85 -5.99
C PHE A 2 16.38 3.36 -6.21
N PHE A 3 17.55 3.83 -6.62
CA PHE A 3 17.86 5.25 -6.82
C PHE A 3 18.47 5.44 -8.21
N ARG A 4 17.97 6.42 -8.94
CA ARG A 4 18.37 6.76 -10.31
C ARG A 4 19.72 7.48 -10.38
N SER A 5 20.10 8.22 -9.34
CA SER A 5 21.35 8.99 -9.30
C SER A 5 22.26 8.57 -8.15
N GLN A 6 23.57 8.76 -8.31
CA GLN A 6 24.52 8.47 -7.22
C GLN A 6 24.25 9.37 -6.00
N LYS A 7 23.91 10.64 -6.24
CA LYS A 7 23.58 11.59 -5.18
C LYS A 7 22.37 11.12 -4.36
N SER A 8 21.31 10.64 -5.01
CA SER A 8 20.12 10.14 -4.32
C SER A 8 20.39 8.82 -3.61
N LEU A 9 21.21 7.94 -4.18
CA LEU A 9 21.67 6.73 -3.49
C LEU A 9 22.47 7.05 -2.21
N ASP A 10 23.44 7.96 -2.31
CA ASP A 10 24.32 8.32 -1.19
C ASP A 10 23.50 8.90 -0.02
N THR A 11 22.57 9.79 -0.32
CA THR A 11 21.69 10.44 0.67
C THR A 11 20.61 9.49 1.20
N GLY A 12 19.97 8.76 0.30
CA GLY A 12 18.82 7.90 0.62
C GLY A 12 19.20 6.65 1.42
N THR A 13 20.48 6.27 1.42
CA THR A 13 20.96 5.07 2.14
C THR A 13 21.26 5.28 3.61
N ASP A 14 21.29 6.52 4.13
CA ASP A 14 21.70 6.79 5.51
C ASP A 14 20.80 6.14 6.56
N ASN A 15 19.47 6.21 6.36
CA ASN A 15 18.50 5.54 7.24
C ASN A 15 18.68 4.02 7.19
N TYR A 16 18.95 3.46 6.01
CA TYR A 16 19.14 2.03 5.83
C TYR A 16 20.45 1.53 6.46
N ARG A 17 21.54 2.32 6.43
CA ARG A 17 22.78 2.02 7.17
C ARG A 17 22.54 2.01 8.68
N TYR A 18 21.71 2.92 9.18
CA TYR A 18 21.31 2.90 10.59
C TYR A 18 20.58 1.61 10.94
N LEU A 19 19.58 1.21 10.16
CA LEU A 19 18.84 -0.04 10.34
C LEU A 19 19.75 -1.28 10.28
N ALA A 20 20.70 -1.31 9.33
CA ALA A 20 21.67 -2.40 9.20
C ALA A 20 22.53 -2.57 10.47
N ARG A 21 23.00 -1.46 11.05
CA ARG A 21 23.76 -1.47 12.31
C ARG A 21 22.95 -1.98 13.51
N HIS A 22 21.62 -2.02 13.40
CA HIS A 22 20.71 -2.53 14.43
C HIS A 22 20.17 -3.93 14.10
N GLY A 23 20.85 -4.67 13.21
CA GLY A 23 20.60 -6.08 12.98
C GLY A 23 19.56 -6.41 11.90
N LEU A 24 19.04 -5.41 11.19
CA LEU A 24 18.23 -5.69 9.99
C LEU A 24 19.14 -6.11 8.82
N PRO A 25 18.85 -7.23 8.14
CA PRO A 25 19.63 -7.67 7.00
C PRO A 25 19.38 -6.72 5.83
N ILE A 26 20.30 -5.77 5.61
CA ILE A 26 20.17 -4.75 4.57
C ILE A 26 21.45 -4.72 3.76
N GLU A 27 21.31 -4.78 2.44
CA GLU A 27 22.40 -4.70 1.47
C GLU A 27 22.24 -3.42 0.64
N ILE A 28 23.27 -2.56 0.65
CA ILE A 28 23.37 -1.45 -0.31
C ILE A 28 24.04 -2.02 -1.55
N VAL A 29 23.33 -2.01 -2.67
CA VAL A 29 23.73 -2.69 -3.91
C VAL A 29 24.01 -1.70 -5.03
N GLY A 30 25.02 -2.00 -5.84
CA GLY A 30 25.25 -1.32 -7.11
C GLY A 30 24.28 -1.80 -8.20
N ARG A 31 24.32 -1.16 -9.37
CA ARG A 31 23.44 -1.47 -10.52
C ARG A 31 23.49 -2.94 -10.98
N ASP A 32 24.65 -3.58 -10.93
CA ASP A 32 24.82 -4.96 -11.41
C ASP A 32 24.05 -5.92 -10.50
N ARG A 33 24.34 -5.81 -9.20
CA ARG A 33 23.68 -6.60 -8.16
C ARG A 33 22.17 -6.33 -8.09
N LEU A 34 21.74 -5.08 -8.33
CA LEU A 34 20.32 -4.75 -8.42
C LEU A 34 19.61 -5.53 -9.53
N VAL A 35 20.21 -5.65 -10.73
CA VAL A 35 19.62 -6.37 -11.85
C VAL A 35 19.66 -7.89 -11.66
N GLU A 36 20.66 -8.41 -10.94
CA GLU A 36 20.66 -9.82 -10.51
C GLU A 36 19.48 -10.13 -9.58
N LEU A 37 19.16 -9.21 -8.67
CA LEU A 37 18.06 -9.35 -7.72
C LEU A 37 16.69 -9.13 -8.36
N GLU A 38 16.57 -8.15 -9.27
CA GLU A 38 15.36 -7.84 -10.02
C GLU A 38 15.65 -7.76 -11.53
N PRO A 39 15.58 -8.90 -12.24
CA PRO A 39 15.83 -8.96 -13.68
C PRO A 39 14.88 -8.08 -14.51
N GLY A 40 13.69 -7.75 -14.01
CA GLY A 40 12.75 -6.87 -14.69
C GLY A 40 13.30 -5.46 -14.94
N LEU A 41 14.32 -5.03 -14.18
CA LEU A 41 14.98 -3.73 -14.36
C LEU A 41 16.17 -3.77 -15.32
N ALA A 42 16.50 -4.92 -15.91
CA ALA A 42 17.67 -5.07 -16.79
C ALA A 42 17.66 -4.08 -17.97
N GLY A 43 16.50 -3.83 -18.57
CA GLY A 43 16.34 -2.89 -19.69
C GLY A 43 16.57 -1.41 -19.34
N VAL A 44 16.64 -1.08 -18.06
CA VAL A 44 16.86 0.29 -17.55
C VAL A 44 18.05 0.41 -16.61
N LYS A 45 18.93 -0.60 -16.56
CA LYS A 45 20.11 -0.64 -15.70
C LYS A 45 20.91 0.66 -15.70
N ASP A 46 21.14 1.25 -16.87
CA ASP A 46 21.96 2.47 -17.00
C ASP A 46 21.28 3.75 -16.48
N LYS A 47 19.96 3.70 -16.22
CA LYS A 47 19.20 4.78 -15.59
C LYS A 47 19.19 4.69 -14.06
N ILE A 48 19.86 3.68 -13.49
CA ILE A 48 19.84 3.37 -12.06
C ILE A 48 21.27 3.37 -11.51
N ALA A 49 21.50 4.08 -10.41
CA ALA A 49 22.79 4.11 -9.75
C ALA A 49 23.02 2.87 -8.87
N GLY A 50 21.97 2.45 -8.16
CA GLY A 50 21.97 1.30 -7.27
C GLY A 50 20.70 1.26 -6.42
N GLY A 51 20.74 0.55 -5.31
CA GLY A 51 19.57 0.39 -4.46
C GLY A 51 19.87 -0.12 -3.07
N VAL A 52 18.79 -0.35 -2.34
CA VAL A 52 18.75 -1.02 -1.05
C VAL A 52 17.90 -2.26 -1.18
N TYR A 53 18.48 -3.39 -0.81
CA TYR A 53 17.84 -4.69 -0.76
C TYR A 53 17.70 -5.15 0.68
N SER A 54 16.50 -5.60 1.03
CA SER A 54 16.19 -6.28 2.29
C SER A 54 15.57 -7.63 1.92
N PRO A 55 16.20 -8.77 2.25
CA PRO A 55 15.69 -10.09 1.93
C PRO A 55 14.45 -10.45 2.76
N THR A 56 14.14 -9.70 3.81
CA THR A 56 12.95 -9.90 4.65
C THR A 56 11.74 -9.10 4.18
N ASP A 57 11.94 -8.12 3.29
CA ASP A 57 10.84 -7.33 2.77
C ASP A 57 10.00 -8.16 1.81
N GLN A 58 8.68 -7.98 1.90
CA GLN A 58 7.73 -8.69 1.06
C GLN A 58 6.63 -7.74 0.59
N THR A 59 6.03 -8.10 -0.54
CA THR A 59 4.83 -7.44 -1.07
C THR A 59 3.74 -8.47 -1.30
N GLY A 60 2.48 -8.08 -1.20
CA GLY A 60 1.35 -8.98 -1.38
C GLY A 60 0.07 -8.27 -1.79
N ASP A 61 -0.95 -9.05 -2.18
CA ASP A 61 -2.27 -8.53 -2.49
C ASP A 61 -3.08 -8.37 -1.20
N SER A 62 -3.15 -7.13 -0.69
CA SER A 62 -3.86 -6.83 0.56
C SER A 62 -5.33 -7.23 0.52
N LYS A 63 -6.00 -7.14 -0.64
CA LYS A 63 -7.40 -7.59 -0.78
C LYS A 63 -7.49 -9.09 -0.59
N GLN A 64 -6.64 -9.86 -1.27
CA GLN A 64 -6.61 -11.31 -1.11
C GLN A 64 -6.32 -11.71 0.33
N PHE A 65 -5.39 -11.03 1.01
CA PHE A 65 -5.07 -11.29 2.40
C PHE A 65 -6.28 -11.07 3.32
N VAL A 66 -6.94 -9.91 3.24
CA VAL A 66 -8.08 -9.61 4.13
C VAL A 66 -9.31 -10.47 3.82
N ASP A 67 -9.57 -10.80 2.54
CA ASP A 67 -10.66 -11.69 2.15
C ASP A 67 -10.47 -13.09 2.76
N ARG A 68 -9.24 -13.64 2.67
CA ARG A 68 -8.91 -14.95 3.25
C ARG A 68 -8.91 -14.93 4.77
N LEU A 69 -8.42 -13.85 5.39
CA LEU A 69 -8.44 -13.69 6.83
C LEU A 69 -9.87 -13.61 7.37
N ALA A 70 -10.75 -12.88 6.69
CA ALA A 70 -12.17 -12.79 7.05
C ALA A 70 -12.86 -14.16 6.93
N ALA A 71 -12.63 -14.89 5.84
CA ALA A 71 -13.14 -16.25 5.68
C ALA A 71 -12.65 -17.18 6.80
N TYR A 72 -11.34 -17.16 7.10
CA TYR A 72 -10.77 -17.94 8.20
C TYR A 72 -11.40 -17.58 9.55
N ALA A 73 -11.56 -16.29 9.86
CA ALA A 73 -12.14 -15.84 11.11
C ALA A 73 -13.61 -16.27 11.25
N ALA A 74 -14.39 -16.20 10.17
CA ALA A 74 -15.77 -16.67 10.18
C ALA A 74 -15.84 -18.20 10.39
N GLU A 75 -15.07 -18.98 9.63
CA GLU A 75 -15.13 -20.43 9.64
C GLU A 75 -14.51 -21.06 10.90
N LYS A 76 -13.42 -20.50 11.41
CA LYS A 76 -12.60 -21.10 12.47
C LYS A 76 -12.79 -20.45 13.83
N LEU A 77 -13.18 -19.18 13.86
CA LEU A 77 -13.27 -18.39 15.10
C LEU A 77 -14.72 -17.94 15.40
N GLY A 78 -15.67 -18.26 14.52
CA GLY A 78 -17.09 -17.90 14.71
C GLY A 78 -17.40 -16.41 14.56
N VAL A 79 -16.50 -15.64 13.93
CA VAL A 79 -16.71 -14.20 13.71
C VAL A 79 -17.89 -13.97 12.77
N LYS A 80 -18.80 -13.07 13.17
CA LYS A 80 -19.93 -12.65 12.35
C LYS A 80 -19.59 -11.33 11.66
N PHE A 81 -19.58 -11.34 10.32
CA PHE A 81 -19.41 -10.12 9.52
C PHE A 81 -20.76 -9.58 9.09
N LEU A 82 -21.08 -8.36 9.51
CA LEU A 82 -22.27 -7.63 9.09
C LEU A 82 -21.90 -6.65 7.96
N PHE A 83 -21.83 -7.15 6.72
CA PHE A 83 -21.58 -6.31 5.55
C PHE A 83 -22.82 -5.47 5.20
N GLY A 84 -22.62 -4.37 4.46
CA GLY A 84 -23.72 -3.45 4.10
C GLY A 84 -24.37 -2.76 5.32
N THR A 85 -23.68 -2.77 6.47
CA THR A 85 -24.17 -2.24 7.74
C THR A 85 -23.32 -1.04 8.14
N THR A 86 -23.91 0.15 8.14
CA THR A 86 -23.21 1.39 8.47
C THR A 86 -23.30 1.65 9.97
N VAL A 87 -22.17 1.93 10.61
CA VAL A 87 -22.14 2.42 12.00
C VAL A 87 -22.59 3.88 12.02
N GLU A 88 -23.64 4.16 12.79
CA GLU A 88 -24.25 5.49 12.91
C GLU A 88 -23.86 6.17 14.22
N GLY A 89 -23.53 5.39 15.24
CA GLY A 89 -23.10 5.87 16.55
C GLY A 89 -22.91 4.74 17.56
N LEU A 90 -22.73 5.13 18.81
CA LEU A 90 -22.65 4.31 20.01
C LEU A 90 -23.76 4.76 20.96
N ASP A 91 -24.44 3.78 21.56
CA ASP A 91 -25.33 3.97 22.69
C ASP A 91 -24.52 3.77 23.99
N ILE A 92 -24.39 4.84 24.77
CA ILE A 92 -23.51 4.91 25.94
C ILE A 92 -24.34 5.24 27.17
N GLU A 93 -24.18 4.43 28.22
CA GLU A 93 -24.74 4.66 29.54
C GLU A 93 -23.60 4.80 30.55
N GLY A 94 -23.41 6.01 31.08
CA GLY A 94 -22.28 6.31 31.96
C GLY A 94 -20.94 6.15 31.25
N ASP A 95 -20.11 5.23 31.74
CA ASP A 95 -18.80 4.87 31.17
C ASP A 95 -18.83 3.59 30.31
N HIS A 96 -20.02 3.04 30.05
CA HIS A 96 -20.20 1.79 29.33
C HIS A 96 -20.91 1.97 27.98
N VAL A 97 -20.36 1.36 26.93
CA VAL A 97 -21.01 1.28 25.61
C VAL A 97 -21.94 0.07 25.61
N ARG A 98 -23.26 0.32 25.61
CA ARG A 98 -24.27 -0.76 25.58
C ARG A 98 -24.39 -1.40 24.20
N ALA A 99 -24.33 -0.57 23.15
CA ALA A 99 -24.51 -1.02 21.78
C ALA A 99 -23.82 -0.10 20.77
N VAL A 100 -23.47 -0.68 19.62
CA VAL A 100 -23.16 0.06 18.40
C VAL A 100 -24.46 0.26 17.63
N MET A 101 -24.83 1.51 17.39
CA MET A 101 -25.99 1.85 16.57
C MET A 101 -25.63 1.72 15.10
N THR A 102 -26.43 0.98 14.34
CA THR A 102 -26.19 0.74 12.93
C THR A 102 -27.45 0.92 12.09
N SER A 103 -27.26 1.05 10.78
CA SER A 103 -28.35 1.11 9.80
C SER A 103 -29.23 -0.16 9.76
N ALA A 104 -28.79 -1.26 10.38
CA ALA A 104 -29.53 -2.53 10.48
C ALA A 104 -30.07 -2.78 11.90
N GLY A 105 -30.00 -1.78 12.79
CA GLY A 105 -30.39 -1.88 14.20
C GLY A 105 -29.19 -1.91 15.16
N PRO A 106 -29.44 -1.87 16.47
CA PRO A 106 -28.38 -1.88 17.49
C PRO A 106 -27.70 -3.25 17.58
N VAL A 107 -26.37 -3.24 17.75
CA VAL A 107 -25.57 -4.43 18.02
C VAL A 107 -24.96 -4.30 19.42
N ALA A 108 -25.43 -5.11 20.37
CA ALA A 108 -24.89 -5.14 21.73
C ALA A 108 -23.56 -5.92 21.81
N GLY A 109 -22.71 -5.58 22.77
CA GLY A 109 -21.47 -6.29 23.05
C GLY A 109 -20.76 -5.75 24.28
N ASP A 110 -19.94 -6.58 24.92
CA ASP A 110 -19.24 -6.21 26.17
C ASP A 110 -18.08 -5.22 25.94
N ALA A 111 -17.55 -5.19 24.72
CA ALA A 111 -16.46 -4.31 24.31
C ALA A 111 -16.62 -3.88 22.85
N VAL A 112 -16.21 -2.64 22.56
CA VAL A 112 -16.24 -2.06 21.22
C VAL A 112 -14.84 -1.57 20.85
N VAL A 113 -14.36 -1.97 19.67
CA VAL A 113 -13.10 -1.49 19.09
C VAL A 113 -13.41 -0.65 17.85
N ILE A 114 -12.95 0.59 17.82
CA ILE A 114 -13.06 1.46 16.65
C ILE A 114 -11.89 1.17 15.71
N SER A 115 -12.16 0.51 14.59
CA SER A 115 -11.17 0.15 13.56
C SER A 115 -11.58 0.65 12.16
N MET A 116 -12.02 1.91 12.07
CA MET A 116 -12.65 2.48 10.87
C MET A 116 -11.67 3.32 10.02
N GLY A 117 -10.35 3.13 10.17
CA GLY A 117 -9.36 3.93 9.45
C GLY A 117 -9.50 5.43 9.75
N PRO A 118 -9.35 6.34 8.76
CA PRO A 118 -9.49 7.77 8.95
C PRO A 118 -10.86 8.21 9.50
N GLU A 119 -11.92 7.46 9.24
CA GLU A 119 -13.27 7.72 9.75
C GLU A 119 -13.38 7.53 11.27
N SER A 120 -12.41 6.85 11.91
CA SER A 120 -12.39 6.64 13.37
C SER A 120 -12.43 7.96 14.15
N GLY A 121 -11.70 8.98 13.67
CA GLY A 121 -11.70 10.31 14.29
C GLY A 121 -13.04 11.05 14.16
N LEU A 122 -13.82 10.77 13.09
CA LEU A 122 -15.16 11.35 12.92
C LEU A 122 -16.15 10.79 13.95
N LEU A 123 -16.06 9.49 14.25
CA LEU A 123 -16.89 8.86 15.28
C LEU A 123 -16.44 9.27 16.69
N GLY A 124 -15.15 9.16 16.99
CA GLY A 124 -14.58 9.44 18.32
C GLY A 124 -14.93 10.84 18.85
N ARG A 125 -14.86 11.87 17.99
CA ARG A 125 -15.18 13.25 18.37
C ARG A 125 -16.60 13.44 18.89
N ARG A 126 -17.57 12.63 18.46
CA ARG A 126 -18.96 12.70 18.97
C ARG A 126 -19.06 12.32 20.45
N TYR A 127 -18.05 11.63 20.96
CA TYR A 127 -17.95 11.13 22.33
C TYR A 127 -16.78 11.76 23.10
N GLY A 128 -16.26 12.90 22.62
CA GLY A 128 -15.16 13.61 23.28
C GLY A 128 -13.79 12.94 23.16
N ILE A 129 -13.65 11.94 22.27
CA ILE A 129 -12.38 11.25 22.02
C ILE A 129 -11.70 11.92 20.81
N ASP A 130 -10.54 12.52 21.04
CA ASP A 130 -9.72 13.06 19.96
C ASP A 130 -8.72 12.01 19.46
N LEU A 131 -8.77 11.74 18.15
CA LEU A 131 -7.87 10.80 17.47
C LEU A 131 -7.12 11.56 16.37
N PRO A 132 -5.78 11.68 16.44
CA PRO A 132 -4.98 12.46 15.51
C PRO A 132 -4.75 11.71 14.19
N VAL A 133 -5.84 11.39 13.48
CA VAL A 133 -5.84 10.63 12.22
C VAL A 133 -6.41 11.51 11.11
N TYR A 134 -5.66 11.65 10.03
CA TYR A 134 -6.04 12.43 8.84
C TYR A 134 -5.94 11.55 7.58
N PRO A 135 -6.96 11.52 6.70
CA PRO A 135 -6.91 10.77 5.45
C PRO A 135 -5.96 11.41 4.43
N VAL A 136 -5.05 10.61 3.87
CA VAL A 136 -4.20 11.02 2.75
C VAL A 136 -4.60 10.18 1.53
N LYS A 137 -5.04 10.85 0.46
CA LYS A 137 -5.44 10.19 -0.78
C LYS A 137 -4.18 9.77 -1.56
N GLY A 138 -4.13 8.51 -1.96
CA GLY A 138 -3.08 7.95 -2.82
C GLY A 138 -3.69 7.29 -4.05
N TYR A 139 -2.94 7.27 -5.15
CA TYR A 139 -3.40 6.70 -6.42
C TYR A 139 -2.68 5.38 -6.66
N THR A 140 -3.43 4.40 -7.15
CA THR A 140 -2.91 3.07 -7.47
C THR A 140 -3.40 2.65 -8.86
N ALA A 141 -2.51 2.12 -9.69
CA ALA A 141 -2.88 1.47 -10.95
C ALA A 141 -2.50 -0.01 -10.89
N THR A 142 -3.41 -0.88 -11.36
CA THR A 142 -3.16 -2.32 -11.48
C THR A 142 -3.30 -2.73 -12.93
N ILE A 143 -2.28 -3.36 -13.49
CA ILE A 143 -2.19 -3.62 -14.92
C ILE A 143 -1.75 -5.07 -15.13
N PRO A 144 -2.44 -5.86 -15.97
CA PRO A 144 -1.94 -7.16 -16.39
C PRO A 144 -0.59 -7.03 -17.10
N LEU A 145 0.33 -7.92 -16.79
CA LEU A 145 1.57 -8.09 -17.55
C LEU A 145 1.24 -8.91 -18.81
N GLU A 146 1.54 -8.35 -19.98
CA GLU A 146 1.44 -9.06 -21.26
C GLU A 146 2.67 -9.94 -21.51
N ASP A 147 3.82 -9.47 -21.04
CA ASP A 147 5.08 -10.21 -21.06
C ASP A 147 5.66 -10.22 -19.65
N GLU A 148 5.43 -11.31 -18.93
CA GLU A 148 5.87 -11.45 -17.54
C GLU A 148 7.39 -11.41 -17.39
N SER A 149 8.14 -11.72 -18.45
CA SER A 149 9.62 -11.70 -18.44
C SER A 149 10.20 -10.29 -18.46
N LYS A 150 9.38 -9.30 -18.88
CA LYS A 150 9.74 -7.87 -18.89
C LYS A 150 9.20 -7.10 -17.69
N GLY A 151 8.30 -7.72 -16.92
CA GLY A 151 7.78 -7.15 -15.68
C GLY A 151 8.70 -7.40 -14.50
N PRO A 152 8.39 -6.82 -13.33
CA PRO A 152 9.12 -7.13 -12.11
C PRO A 152 8.86 -8.56 -11.66
N THR A 153 9.86 -9.12 -10.97
CA THR A 153 9.82 -10.43 -10.32
C THR A 153 9.55 -10.30 -8.82
N MET A 154 9.80 -9.13 -8.24
CA MET A 154 9.54 -8.80 -6.84
C MET A 154 8.94 -7.38 -6.68
N GLY A 155 8.66 -6.99 -5.44
CA GLY A 155 8.28 -5.62 -5.12
C GLY A 155 9.47 -4.67 -5.08
N GLY A 156 9.21 -3.39 -5.27
CA GLY A 156 10.25 -2.37 -5.17
C GLY A 156 9.69 -0.97 -5.16
N ALA A 157 10.59 0.00 -5.09
CA ALA A 157 10.24 1.41 -5.15
C ALA A 157 11.32 2.21 -5.88
N ASP A 158 10.87 3.10 -6.75
CA ASP A 158 11.65 4.17 -7.35
C ASP A 158 11.63 5.36 -6.38
N GLU A 159 12.68 5.50 -5.58
CA GLU A 159 12.74 6.50 -4.50
C GLU A 159 12.82 7.93 -5.06
N ASP A 160 13.37 8.11 -6.26
CA ASP A 160 13.47 9.43 -6.89
C ASP A 160 12.14 9.90 -7.47
N ARG A 161 11.25 8.98 -7.84
CA ARG A 161 9.90 9.29 -8.32
C ARG A 161 8.80 9.06 -7.28
N LEU A 162 9.16 8.55 -6.10
CA LEU A 162 8.23 8.18 -5.03
C LEU A 162 7.14 7.19 -5.50
N ILE A 163 7.55 6.20 -6.30
CA ILE A 163 6.65 5.18 -6.85
C ILE A 163 6.99 3.82 -6.28
N GLY A 164 6.04 3.23 -5.56
CA GLY A 164 6.08 1.83 -5.17
C GLY A 164 5.47 0.94 -6.25
N TYR A 165 5.99 -0.27 -6.42
CA TYR A 165 5.41 -1.28 -7.27
C TYR A 165 5.45 -2.67 -6.63
N SER A 166 4.54 -3.54 -7.05
CA SER A 166 4.44 -4.91 -6.57
C SER A 166 3.97 -5.84 -7.67
N ARG A 167 4.55 -7.04 -7.70
CA ARG A 167 4.13 -8.15 -8.54
C ARG A 167 3.01 -8.93 -7.84
N LEU A 168 1.82 -8.98 -8.44
CA LEU A 168 0.62 -9.61 -7.88
C LEU A 168 0.06 -10.70 -8.82
N GLY A 169 0.67 -11.87 -8.81
CA GLY A 169 0.41 -12.91 -9.81
C GLY A 169 0.88 -12.45 -11.18
N ASN A 170 0.01 -12.40 -12.18
CA ASN A 170 0.32 -11.87 -13.52
C ASN A 170 0.05 -10.35 -13.66
N ARG A 171 -0.02 -9.61 -12.55
CA ARG A 171 -0.33 -8.17 -12.56
C ARG A 171 0.80 -7.36 -11.93
N LEU A 172 1.03 -6.18 -12.48
CA LEU A 172 1.82 -5.12 -11.90
C LEU A 172 0.89 -4.15 -11.18
N ARG A 173 1.10 -3.93 -9.88
CA ARG A 173 0.47 -2.84 -9.14
C ARG A 173 1.50 -1.76 -8.89
N MET A 174 1.15 -0.51 -9.15
CA MET A 174 1.99 0.65 -8.87
C MET A 174 1.18 1.69 -8.13
N SER A 175 1.82 2.37 -7.17
CA SER A 175 1.20 3.42 -6.37
C SER A 175 2.09 4.63 -6.27
N SER A 176 1.47 5.80 -6.19
CA SER A 176 2.14 7.09 -6.06
C SER A 176 1.25 8.07 -5.30
N THR A 177 1.87 9.20 -4.94
CA THR A 177 1.22 10.44 -4.52
C THR A 177 0.64 10.38 -3.11
N ALA A 178 0.83 11.48 -2.39
CA ALA A 178 0.17 11.78 -1.14
C ALA A 178 -0.57 13.10 -1.31
N GLU A 179 -1.89 13.03 -1.47
CA GLU A 179 -2.75 14.19 -1.68
C GLU A 179 -3.60 14.47 -0.44
N PHE A 180 -3.51 15.71 0.06
CA PHE A 180 -4.17 16.16 1.29
C PHE A 180 -5.50 16.84 0.96
N THR A 181 -6.49 16.04 0.56
CA THR A 181 -7.84 16.50 0.16
C THR A 181 -8.95 16.06 1.12
N GLY A 182 -8.60 15.67 2.34
CA GLY A 182 -9.56 15.11 3.28
C GLY A 182 -10.17 13.80 2.77
N PHE A 183 -11.50 13.67 2.85
CA PHE A 183 -12.22 12.46 2.47
C PHE A 183 -12.68 12.42 1.00
N ASP A 184 -12.23 13.35 0.16
CA ASP A 184 -12.50 13.30 -1.28
C ASP A 184 -11.94 12.00 -1.88
N ARG A 185 -12.80 11.25 -2.58
CA ARG A 185 -12.45 9.99 -3.26
C ARG A 185 -12.49 10.11 -4.79
N THR A 186 -12.73 11.32 -5.31
CA THR A 186 -12.74 11.56 -6.76
C THR A 186 -11.32 11.56 -7.33
N PHE A 187 -11.23 11.21 -8.62
CA PHE A 187 -10.00 11.21 -9.38
C PHE A 187 -10.25 11.62 -10.82
N LYS A 188 -9.19 12.01 -11.52
CA LYS A 188 -9.14 12.27 -12.95
C LYS A 188 -8.11 11.34 -13.59
N PRO A 189 -8.26 10.94 -14.86
CA PRO A 189 -7.27 10.12 -15.55
C PRO A 189 -5.84 10.69 -15.51
N ALA A 190 -5.70 12.02 -15.46
CA ALA A 190 -4.41 12.69 -15.38
C ALA A 190 -3.63 12.39 -14.09
N ASP A 191 -4.30 12.02 -13.00
CA ASP A 191 -3.68 11.75 -11.69
C ASP A 191 -2.78 10.50 -11.75
N PHE A 192 -3.02 9.60 -12.71
CA PHE A 192 -2.25 8.37 -12.92
C PHE A 192 -1.10 8.53 -13.92
N LYS A 193 -0.95 9.70 -14.56
CA LYS A 193 0.04 9.91 -15.63
C LYS A 193 1.47 9.59 -15.19
N THR A 194 1.85 9.97 -13.97
CA THR A 194 3.20 9.72 -13.43
C THR A 194 3.41 8.23 -13.13
N ILE A 195 2.38 7.55 -12.62
CA ILE A 195 2.39 6.11 -12.37
C ILE A 195 2.62 5.34 -13.69
N ILE A 196 1.79 5.61 -14.69
CA ILE A 196 1.84 4.91 -15.98
C ILE A 196 3.14 5.21 -16.73
N SER A 197 3.56 6.47 -16.79
CA SER A 197 4.81 6.84 -17.48
C SER A 197 6.04 6.24 -16.80
N THR A 198 6.05 6.10 -15.46
CA THR A 198 7.13 5.43 -14.74
C THR A 198 7.11 3.93 -14.94
N GLY A 199 5.95 3.28 -14.93
CA GLY A 199 5.86 1.86 -15.26
C GLY A 199 6.39 1.55 -16.65
N LYS A 200 6.04 2.37 -17.65
CA LYS A 200 6.55 2.24 -19.03
C LYS A 200 8.05 2.50 -19.13
N ASP A 201 8.56 3.44 -18.35
CA ASP A 201 9.98 3.73 -18.27
C ASP A 201 10.74 2.55 -17.68
N LEU A 202 10.28 1.96 -16.57
CA LEU A 202 10.95 0.88 -15.84
C LEU A 202 10.80 -0.49 -16.51
N PHE A 203 9.61 -0.81 -17.04
CA PHE A 203 9.26 -2.12 -17.58
C PHE A 203 8.77 -1.98 -19.03
N PRO A 204 9.63 -1.52 -19.96
CA PRO A 204 9.24 -1.24 -21.33
C PRO A 204 8.71 -2.50 -22.03
N GLY A 205 7.49 -2.41 -22.55
CA GLY A 205 6.83 -3.52 -23.26
C GLY A 205 6.29 -4.64 -22.37
N ALA A 206 6.24 -4.45 -21.05
CA ALA A 206 5.70 -5.43 -20.12
C ALA A 206 4.16 -5.44 -20.03
N PHE A 207 3.51 -4.31 -20.35
CA PHE A 207 2.06 -4.14 -20.19
C PHE A 207 1.46 -3.13 -21.20
N ASP A 208 0.14 -3.23 -21.42
CA ASP A 208 -0.67 -2.23 -22.12
C ASP A 208 -1.41 -1.34 -21.11
N GLU A 209 -1.15 -0.03 -21.14
CA GLU A 209 -1.78 0.93 -20.22
C GLU A 209 -3.30 0.99 -20.36
N LYS A 210 -3.85 0.62 -21.52
CA LYS A 210 -5.31 0.61 -21.75
C LYS A 210 -6.02 -0.47 -20.94
N LYS A 211 -5.26 -1.45 -20.43
CA LYS A 211 -5.76 -2.53 -19.55
C LYS A 211 -5.60 -2.20 -18.07
N ALA A 212 -5.15 -1.00 -17.73
CA ALA A 212 -5.01 -0.56 -16.36
C ALA A 212 -6.39 -0.40 -15.68
N VAL A 213 -6.47 -0.88 -14.44
CA VAL A 213 -7.56 -0.61 -13.51
C VAL A 213 -7.04 0.37 -12.46
N PHE A 214 -7.75 1.47 -12.29
CA PHE A 214 -7.43 2.58 -11.38
C PHE A 214 -8.27 2.52 -10.11
#